data_AF-A0A814ACH5-F1
#
_entry.id   AF-A0A814ACH5-F1
#
_cell.length_a   1.000
_cell.length_b   1.000
_cell.length_c   1.000
_cell.angle_alpha   90.00
_cell.angle_beta   90.00
_cell.angle_gamma   90.00
#
_symmetry.space_group_name_H-M   'P 1'
#
loop_
_entity.id
_entity.type
_entity.pdbx_description
1 polymer ?
#
loop_
_entity_poly.entity_id
_entity_poly.type
_entity_poly.pdbx_seq_one_letter_code
_entity_poly.pdbx_strand_id
1 'polypeptide(L)'
;MIDIFSSNNNSINNNNNHKVQISLSVYSGALVKRFFYLVSTSNWLVNGGGENGSCETGSGITSPTGWTYNGTITQIYYSATGGDLTSTTPGPSDRGQCYFYGQVSDVTSMWQYVNMTSSINPVLIDNQTVRFNFSAWIGGYSSQDDNVQVSLTFINQLNQAVGSTIVLGPVLAVDRGSVSELLFKQTSGLVPTSARSSLVTVTITRTAGISDNDGCVDNIGLYFYQ
;
A
#
# COMPACT_ATOMS: atom_id res chain seq x y z
N MET A 1 -32.47 -37.48 21.05
CA MET A 1 -31.71 -37.86 19.84
C MET A 1 -32.36 -37.12 18.70
N ILE A 2 -31.84 -35.93 18.38
CA ILE A 2 -32.35 -35.09 17.28
C ILE A 2 -31.17 -34.94 16.33
N ASP A 3 -31.26 -35.64 15.20
CA ASP A 3 -30.35 -35.46 14.08
C ASP A 3 -30.61 -34.09 13.45
N ILE A 4 -29.60 -33.24 13.40
CA ILE A 4 -29.60 -32.02 12.59
C ILE A 4 -28.60 -32.25 11.47
N PHE A 5 -29.07 -32.75 10.32
CA PHE A 5 -28.39 -32.55 9.06
C PHE A 5 -28.71 -31.14 8.56
N SER A 6 -27.70 -30.27 8.53
CA SER A 6 -27.77 -29.01 7.78
C SER A 6 -26.53 -28.93 6.90
N SER A 7 -26.75 -29.04 5.60
CA SER A 7 -25.74 -28.87 4.56
C SER A 7 -25.31 -27.40 4.50
N ASN A 8 -24.02 -27.13 4.75
CA ASN A 8 -23.41 -25.83 4.48
C ASN A 8 -23.31 -25.61 2.96
N ASN A 9 -24.24 -24.87 2.38
CA ASN A 9 -24.06 -24.33 1.04
C ASN A 9 -23.24 -23.02 1.11
N ASN A 10 -21.92 -23.17 1.16
CA ASN A 10 -21.00 -22.06 0.92
C ASN A 10 -20.98 -21.77 -0.59
N SER A 11 -21.71 -20.75 -1.05
CA SER A 11 -21.56 -20.25 -2.42
C SER A 11 -20.52 -19.13 -2.44
N ILE A 12 -19.34 -19.40 -3.02
CA ILE A 12 -18.36 -18.36 -3.35
C ILE A 12 -18.75 -17.79 -4.71
N ASN A 13 -19.23 -16.54 -4.75
CA ASN A 13 -19.53 -15.89 -6.02
C ASN A 13 -18.37 -14.94 -6.38
N ASN A 14 -17.52 -15.39 -7.30
CA ASN A 14 -16.36 -14.64 -7.78
C ASN A 14 -16.77 -13.73 -8.93
N ASN A 15 -17.31 -12.56 -8.61
CA ASN A 15 -17.50 -11.50 -9.59
C ASN A 15 -16.39 -10.47 -9.40
N ASN A 16 -15.36 -10.45 -10.28
CA ASN A 16 -14.82 -9.25 -10.97
C ASN A 16 -14.30 -8.03 -10.16
N ASN A 17 -14.73 -7.83 -8.92
CA ASN A 17 -14.65 -6.58 -8.17
C ASN A 17 -14.29 -6.90 -6.72
N HIS A 18 -13.05 -7.34 -6.48
CA HIS A 18 -12.34 -7.22 -5.19
C HIS A 18 -13.07 -7.63 -3.89
N LYS A 19 -14.14 -8.42 -3.97
CA LYS A 19 -15.02 -8.76 -2.84
C LYS A 19 -15.25 -10.26 -2.81
N VAL A 20 -14.60 -10.93 -1.86
CA VAL A 20 -15.05 -12.26 -1.44
C VAL A 20 -16.24 -12.05 -0.51
N GLN A 21 -17.45 -12.42 -0.96
CA GLN A 21 -18.65 -12.39 -0.13
C GLN A 21 -18.82 -13.72 0.60
N ILE A 22 -18.60 -13.74 1.92
CA ILE A 22 -18.93 -14.89 2.76
C ILE A 22 -20.23 -14.56 3.49
N SER A 23 -21.29 -15.33 3.22
CA SER A 23 -22.57 -15.23 3.93
C SER A 23 -22.69 -16.39 4.93
N LEU A 24 -22.64 -16.11 6.23
CA LEU A 24 -23.01 -17.08 7.27
C LEU A 24 -24.47 -16.85 7.69
N SER A 25 -25.31 -17.89 7.57
CA SER A 25 -26.70 -17.84 8.05
C SER A 25 -26.79 -18.57 9.39
N VAL A 26 -26.98 -17.85 10.50
CA VAL A 26 -27.30 -18.47 11.79
C VAL A 26 -28.82 -18.42 11.95
N TYR A 27 -29.48 -19.57 11.85
CA TYR A 27 -30.93 -19.67 12.01
C TYR A 27 -31.29 -19.84 13.48
N SER A 28 -31.61 -18.73 14.16
CA SER A 28 -32.37 -18.77 15.40
C SER A 28 -33.34 -17.59 15.46
N GLY A 29 -34.62 -17.83 15.13
CA GLY A 29 -35.83 -17.12 15.60
C GLY A 29 -35.97 -15.58 15.53
N ALA A 30 -34.93 -14.81 15.25
CA ALA A 30 -34.93 -13.35 15.22
C ALA A 30 -34.08 -12.89 14.04
N LEU A 31 -34.58 -11.90 13.29
CA LEU A 31 -33.90 -11.10 12.27
C LEU A 31 -32.58 -11.69 11.73
N VAL A 32 -32.61 -12.22 10.50
CA VAL A 32 -31.40 -12.62 9.78
C VAL A 32 -30.52 -11.37 9.57
N LYS A 33 -29.62 -11.08 10.52
CA LYS A 33 -28.52 -10.14 10.31
C LYS A 33 -27.49 -10.84 9.46
N ARG A 34 -27.52 -10.59 8.14
CA ARG A 34 -26.41 -10.96 7.26
C ARG A 34 -25.21 -10.09 7.63
N PHE A 35 -24.22 -10.67 8.31
CA PHE A 35 -22.92 -10.05 8.47
C PHE A 35 -22.13 -10.30 7.18
N PHE A 36 -21.83 -9.23 6.45
CA PHE A 36 -20.92 -9.29 5.32
C PHE A 36 -19.53 -8.90 5.82
N TYR A 37 -18.62 -9.87 5.93
CA TYR A 37 -17.22 -9.57 6.19
C TYR A 37 -16.58 -9.09 4.89
N LEU A 38 -16.05 -7.87 4.88
CA LEU A 38 -15.16 -7.44 3.81
C LEU A 38 -13.79 -8.02 4.15
N VAL A 39 -13.26 -8.91 3.31
CA VAL A 39 -11.83 -9.22 3.30
C VAL A 39 -11.33 -8.81 1.92
N SER A 40 -10.62 -7.69 1.84
CA SER A 40 -9.92 -7.36 0.60
C SER A 40 -8.65 -8.19 0.54
N THR A 41 -8.62 -9.20 -0.33
CA THR A 41 -7.40 -9.95 -0.63
C THR A 41 -6.52 -9.22 -1.66
N SER A 42 -7.02 -8.14 -2.25
CA SER A 42 -6.30 -7.32 -3.23
C SER A 42 -5.92 -5.96 -2.66
N ASN A 43 -4.77 -5.46 -3.11
CA ASN A 43 -4.29 -4.12 -2.80
C ASN A 43 -5.25 -3.06 -3.38
N TRP A 44 -5.56 -2.04 -2.59
CA TRP A 44 -6.40 -0.91 -3.01
C TRP A 44 -5.63 0.18 -3.74
N LEU A 45 -4.29 0.10 -3.73
CA LEU A 45 -3.43 0.96 -4.55
C LEU A 45 -3.25 0.32 -5.93
N VAL A 46 -3.41 1.13 -6.97
CA VAL A 46 -3.04 0.70 -8.33
C VAL A 46 -1.52 0.72 -8.42
N ASN A 47 -0.96 -0.34 -9.00
CA ASN A 47 0.48 -0.43 -9.26
C ASN A 47 1.36 -0.14 -8.02
N GLY A 48 0.97 -0.69 -6.85
CA GLY A 48 1.73 -0.51 -5.61
C GLY A 48 3.13 -1.11 -5.62
N GLY A 49 3.38 -2.10 -6.49
CA GLY A 49 4.69 -2.73 -6.70
C GLY A 49 5.40 -2.29 -8.00
N GLY A 50 4.87 -1.32 -8.75
CA GLY A 50 5.59 -0.79 -9.93
C GLY A 50 5.65 -1.72 -11.15
N GLU A 51 4.79 -2.73 -11.25
CA GLU A 51 4.82 -3.71 -12.34
C GLU A 51 3.98 -3.33 -13.58
N ASN A 52 3.21 -2.25 -13.50
CA ASN A 52 2.44 -1.75 -14.62
C ASN A 52 3.21 -0.62 -15.34
N GLY A 53 3.16 -0.62 -16.67
CA GLY A 53 3.85 0.37 -17.50
C GLY A 53 5.33 0.05 -17.71
N SER A 54 6.08 1.00 -18.26
CA SER A 54 7.51 0.82 -18.52
C SER A 54 8.33 1.04 -17.25
N CYS A 55 9.47 0.34 -17.14
CA CYS A 55 10.48 0.63 -16.14
C CYS A 55 11.77 1.08 -16.81
N GLU A 56 12.46 2.00 -16.15
CA GLU A 56 13.72 2.57 -16.58
C GLU A 56 14.86 1.53 -16.53
N THR A 57 15.88 1.68 -17.39
CA THR A 57 16.95 0.67 -17.58
C THR A 57 18.36 1.15 -17.21
N GLY A 58 18.56 2.43 -16.89
CA GLY A 58 19.81 2.92 -16.28
C GLY A 58 20.20 4.39 -16.47
N SER A 59 19.39 5.26 -17.07
CA SER A 59 19.72 6.71 -17.17
C SER A 59 18.55 7.67 -17.47
N GLY A 60 17.32 7.16 -17.62
CA GLY A 60 16.12 7.94 -17.90
C GLY A 60 15.29 8.26 -16.64
N ILE A 61 14.12 8.85 -16.89
CA ILE A 61 13.04 8.96 -15.91
C ILE A 61 11.81 8.35 -16.57
N THR A 62 11.21 7.35 -15.92
CA THR A 62 9.95 6.76 -16.34
C THR A 62 8.90 7.01 -15.28
N SER A 63 7.77 7.60 -15.68
CA SER A 63 6.69 7.96 -14.75
C SER A 63 6.18 6.75 -13.96
N PRO A 64 5.91 6.89 -12.65
CA PRO A 64 5.29 5.84 -11.85
C PRO A 64 3.84 5.63 -12.32
N THR A 65 3.61 4.59 -13.11
CA THR A 65 2.33 4.38 -13.80
C THR A 65 1.19 4.22 -12.78
N GLY A 66 0.09 4.95 -12.97
CA GLY A 66 -1.06 4.91 -12.06
C GLY A 66 -0.94 5.82 -10.84
N TRP A 67 0.18 6.51 -10.66
CA TRP A 67 0.40 7.48 -9.59
C TRP A 67 0.47 8.91 -10.14
N THR A 68 -0.04 9.88 -9.38
CA THR A 68 0.32 11.29 -9.60
C THR A 68 1.67 11.53 -8.92
N TYR A 69 2.55 12.35 -9.50
CA TYR A 69 3.89 12.53 -8.96
C TYR A 69 4.46 13.94 -9.21
N ASN A 70 5.52 14.27 -8.47
CA ASN A 70 6.32 15.49 -8.63
C ASN A 70 7.81 15.18 -8.45
N GLY A 71 8.67 15.92 -9.14
CA GLY A 71 10.11 15.67 -9.17
C GLY A 71 10.48 14.52 -10.11
N THR A 72 11.46 13.72 -9.72
CA THR A 72 12.11 12.74 -10.60
C THR A 72 11.91 11.29 -10.18
N ILE A 73 10.97 11.01 -9.27
CA ILE A 73 10.62 9.64 -8.89
C ILE A 73 10.35 8.81 -10.14
N THR A 74 11.03 7.67 -10.21
CA THR A 74 11.01 6.82 -11.39
C THR A 74 10.68 5.39 -11.00
N GLN A 75 9.98 4.71 -11.89
CA GLN A 75 9.86 3.25 -11.86
C GLN A 75 11.06 2.67 -12.62
N ILE A 76 11.85 1.80 -12.00
CA ILE A 76 13.12 1.29 -12.53
C ILE A 76 13.23 -0.22 -12.31
N TYR A 77 13.88 -0.93 -13.24
CA TYR A 77 14.10 -2.37 -13.10
C TYR A 77 15.14 -2.69 -12.01
N TYR A 78 14.92 -3.77 -11.25
CA TYR A 78 15.96 -4.40 -10.41
C TYR A 78 17.17 -4.92 -11.23
N SER A 79 17.07 -4.98 -12.56
CA SER A 79 18.17 -5.33 -13.46
C SER A 79 18.81 -4.13 -14.14
N ALA A 80 18.37 -2.91 -13.85
CA ALA A 80 18.90 -1.70 -14.46
C ALA A 80 20.35 -1.45 -14.02
N THR A 81 21.20 -0.99 -14.93
CA THR A 81 22.61 -0.69 -14.61
C THR A 81 22.81 0.61 -13.84
N GLY A 82 21.76 1.44 -13.75
CA GLY A 82 21.73 2.70 -12.99
C GLY A 82 20.75 2.68 -11.83
N GLY A 83 20.32 1.48 -11.38
CA GLY A 83 19.47 1.33 -10.20
C GLY A 83 20.29 0.95 -8.96
N ASP A 84 19.85 1.46 -7.81
CA ASP A 84 20.44 1.18 -6.49
C ASP A 84 20.20 -0.24 -5.96
N LEU A 85 19.15 -0.90 -6.47
CA LEU A 85 18.75 -2.22 -6.01
C LEU A 85 18.87 -3.23 -7.15
N THR A 86 19.27 -4.45 -6.77
CA THR A 86 19.40 -5.59 -7.67
C THR A 86 18.39 -6.68 -7.32
N SER A 87 18.23 -7.67 -8.20
CA SER A 87 17.43 -8.87 -7.91
C SER A 87 17.89 -9.64 -6.67
N THR A 88 19.14 -9.46 -6.24
CA THR A 88 19.72 -10.09 -5.05
C THR A 88 19.73 -9.21 -3.81
N THR A 89 19.41 -7.93 -3.93
CA THR A 89 19.34 -7.01 -2.79
C THR A 89 18.26 -7.49 -1.81
N PRO A 90 18.51 -7.59 -0.49
CA PRO A 90 17.48 -7.98 0.46
C PRO A 90 16.24 -7.05 0.38
N GLY A 91 15.04 -7.64 0.47
CA GLY A 91 13.79 -6.95 0.17
C GLY A 91 12.64 -7.93 -0.05
N PRO A 92 11.54 -7.52 -0.72
CA PRO A 92 10.38 -8.37 -0.92
C PRO A 92 10.75 -9.69 -1.58
N SER A 93 10.32 -10.81 -0.99
CA SER A 93 10.54 -12.15 -1.55
C SER A 93 9.71 -12.39 -2.80
N ASP A 94 8.60 -11.66 -2.93
CA ASP A 94 7.65 -11.66 -4.02
C ASP A 94 7.79 -10.41 -4.92
N ARG A 95 8.98 -9.78 -4.92
CA ARG A 95 9.26 -8.63 -5.78
C ARG A 95 8.98 -8.99 -7.24
N GLY A 96 8.47 -8.02 -7.99
CA GLY A 96 8.38 -8.14 -9.42
C GLY A 96 9.69 -7.74 -10.09
N GLN A 97 9.59 -7.11 -11.26
CA GLN A 97 10.74 -6.68 -12.02
C GLN A 97 11.20 -5.28 -11.65
N CYS A 98 10.33 -4.46 -11.06
CA CYS A 98 10.56 -3.03 -10.87
C CYS A 98 10.35 -2.58 -9.44
N TYR A 99 10.84 -1.38 -9.15
CA TYR A 99 10.63 -0.67 -7.89
C TYR A 99 10.61 0.84 -8.17
N PHE A 100 10.28 1.65 -7.15
CA PHE A 100 10.31 3.10 -7.23
C PHE A 100 11.56 3.69 -6.58
N TYR A 101 12.16 4.68 -7.25
CA TYR A 101 13.46 5.24 -6.92
C TYR A 101 13.44 6.78 -7.02
N GLY A 102 14.13 7.48 -6.13
CA GLY A 102 14.14 8.94 -6.03
C GLY A 102 14.79 9.69 -7.21
N GLN A 103 15.80 9.07 -7.84
CA GLN A 103 16.58 9.66 -8.93
C GLN A 103 17.25 10.98 -8.51
N VAL A 104 17.17 12.10 -9.23
CA VAL A 104 18.09 13.24 -8.99
C VAL A 104 17.53 14.40 -8.15
N SER A 105 16.22 14.45 -7.88
CA SER A 105 15.61 15.57 -7.13
C SER A 105 15.90 15.46 -5.64
N ASP A 106 16.18 16.58 -4.97
CA ASP A 106 16.33 16.62 -3.49
C ASP A 106 15.11 16.05 -2.77
N VAL A 107 13.92 16.37 -3.27
CA VAL A 107 12.66 15.80 -2.80
C VAL A 107 11.84 15.41 -4.01
N THR A 108 11.36 14.18 -4.02
CA THR A 108 10.36 13.72 -4.98
C THR A 108 9.22 13.01 -4.28
N SER A 109 8.04 13.01 -4.89
CA SER A 109 6.86 12.40 -4.30
C SER A 109 5.93 11.80 -5.33
N MET A 110 5.17 10.80 -4.91
CA MET A 110 4.03 10.28 -5.67
C MET A 110 2.87 9.96 -4.73
N TRP A 111 1.64 10.05 -5.22
CA TRP A 111 0.45 9.82 -4.41
C TRP A 111 -0.74 9.27 -5.18
N GLN A 112 -1.62 8.59 -4.46
CA GLN A 112 -2.90 8.07 -4.94
C GLN A 112 -4.02 8.38 -3.94
N TYR A 113 -5.14 8.85 -4.49
CA TYR A 113 -6.40 8.96 -3.76
C TYR A 113 -7.22 7.69 -3.93
N VAL A 114 -7.63 7.10 -2.81
CA VAL A 114 -8.44 5.89 -2.76
C VAL A 114 -9.83 6.23 -2.25
N ASN A 115 -10.85 6.10 -3.09
CA ASN A 115 -12.25 6.29 -2.69
C ASN A 115 -12.82 5.00 -2.07
N MET A 116 -13.01 5.01 -0.75
CA MET A 116 -13.50 3.84 0.00
C MET A 116 -15.00 3.61 -0.21
N THR A 117 -15.78 4.66 -0.41
CA THR A 117 -17.25 4.58 -0.49
C THR A 117 -17.76 3.85 -1.72
N SER A 118 -16.92 3.67 -2.74
CA SER A 118 -17.21 2.83 -3.91
C SER A 118 -17.42 1.36 -3.56
N SER A 119 -16.83 0.90 -2.46
CA SER A 119 -16.73 -0.53 -2.14
C SER A 119 -17.07 -0.86 -0.69
N ILE A 120 -16.96 0.08 0.24
CA ILE A 120 -17.25 -0.10 1.67
C ILE A 120 -18.49 0.71 2.03
N ASN A 121 -19.44 0.08 2.73
CA ASN A 121 -20.61 0.78 3.27
C ASN A 121 -20.15 1.79 4.34
N PRO A 122 -20.42 3.11 4.17
CA PRO A 122 -19.98 4.13 5.13
C PRO A 122 -20.45 3.91 6.56
N VAL A 123 -21.61 3.27 6.78
CA VAL A 123 -22.11 2.95 8.13
C VAL A 123 -21.15 2.03 8.88
N LEU A 124 -20.43 1.16 8.18
CA LEU A 124 -19.45 0.24 8.78
C LEU A 124 -18.19 1.00 9.23
N ILE A 125 -17.77 2.01 8.47
CA ILE A 125 -16.69 2.93 8.86
C ILE A 125 -17.13 3.75 10.07
N ASP A 126 -18.34 4.32 10.02
CA ASP A 126 -18.83 5.22 11.05
C ASP A 126 -19.04 4.50 12.39
N ASN A 127 -19.44 3.22 12.35
CA ASN A 127 -19.53 2.33 13.52
C ASN A 127 -18.20 1.66 13.91
N GLN A 128 -17.07 2.08 13.32
CA GLN A 128 -15.72 1.58 13.65
C GLN A 128 -15.56 0.06 13.52
N THR A 129 -16.17 -0.52 12.48
CA THR A 129 -16.03 -1.96 12.18
C THR A 129 -14.99 -2.25 11.11
N VAL A 130 -14.64 -1.24 10.30
CA VAL A 130 -13.67 -1.39 9.21
C VAL A 130 -12.26 -1.15 9.74
N ARG A 131 -11.36 -2.08 9.43
CA ARG A 131 -9.93 -2.05 9.70
C ARG A 131 -9.14 -1.82 8.41
N PHE A 132 -7.91 -1.36 8.57
CA PHE A 132 -6.92 -1.29 7.50
C PHE A 132 -5.64 -2.04 7.88
N ASN A 133 -4.93 -2.52 6.87
CA ASN A 133 -3.51 -2.89 6.94
C ASN A 133 -2.77 -2.03 5.91
N PHE A 134 -1.71 -1.37 6.34
CA PHE A 134 -0.89 -0.48 5.52
C PHE A 134 0.56 -0.93 5.62
N SER A 135 1.20 -1.16 4.49
CA SER A 135 2.56 -1.69 4.43
C SER A 135 3.34 -1.14 3.24
N ALA A 136 4.66 -1.22 3.33
CA ALA A 136 5.58 -0.94 2.25
C ALA A 136 6.94 -1.59 2.53
N TRP A 137 7.69 -1.87 1.48
CA TRP A 137 9.11 -2.18 1.57
C TRP A 137 9.90 -0.89 1.31
N ILE A 138 10.63 -0.42 2.32
CA ILE A 138 11.22 0.93 2.36
C ILE A 138 12.72 0.82 2.63
N GLY A 139 13.54 1.52 1.87
CA GLY A 139 14.98 1.55 2.11
C GLY A 139 15.74 2.41 1.12
N GLY A 140 16.92 1.96 0.72
CA GLY A 140 17.80 2.72 -0.15
C GLY A 140 19.16 2.07 -0.37
N TYR A 141 20.14 2.86 -0.78
CA TYR A 141 21.45 2.40 -1.23
C TYR A 141 22.54 2.49 -0.15
N SER A 142 23.37 1.45 -0.07
CA SER A 142 24.66 1.45 0.64
C SER A 142 24.57 2.10 2.04
N SER A 143 25.48 3.00 2.38
CA SER A 143 25.49 3.77 3.63
C SER A 143 24.86 5.16 3.51
N GLN A 144 24.05 5.44 2.48
CA GLN A 144 23.45 6.76 2.27
C GLN A 144 22.13 6.90 3.05
N ASP A 145 21.94 8.03 3.72
CA ASP A 145 20.77 8.32 4.58
C ASP A 145 19.55 8.89 3.83
N ASP A 146 19.65 8.94 2.51
CA ASP A 146 18.50 9.17 1.65
C ASP A 146 17.39 8.19 2.01
N ASN A 147 16.18 8.72 2.15
CA ASN A 147 15.14 8.02 2.87
C ASN A 147 13.77 8.21 2.24
N VAL A 148 12.93 7.22 2.50
CA VAL A 148 11.55 7.21 2.05
C VAL A 148 10.61 7.19 3.24
N GLN A 149 9.59 8.05 3.17
CA GLN A 149 8.44 8.03 4.04
C GLN A 149 7.19 7.72 3.22
N VAL A 150 6.39 6.75 3.68
CA VAL A 150 5.10 6.43 3.08
C VAL A 150 4.01 6.76 4.11
N SER A 151 3.13 7.69 3.76
CA SER A 151 2.08 8.17 4.65
C SER A 151 0.69 7.80 4.16
N LEU A 152 -0.23 7.60 5.10
CA LEU A 152 -1.65 7.35 4.88
C LEU A 152 -2.47 8.37 5.68
N THR A 153 -3.27 9.16 4.97
CA THR A 153 -4.20 10.13 5.57
C THR A 153 -5.62 9.78 5.19
N PHE A 154 -6.51 9.64 6.18
CA PHE A 154 -7.94 9.46 5.94
C PHE A 154 -8.63 10.80 5.77
N ILE A 155 -9.58 10.88 4.85
CA ILE A 155 -10.23 12.12 4.43
C ILE A 155 -11.75 11.92 4.47
N ASN A 156 -12.47 12.87 5.06
CA ASN A 156 -13.93 12.86 5.14
C ASN A 156 -14.58 13.46 3.87
N GLN A 157 -15.91 13.46 3.81
CA GLN A 157 -16.68 14.00 2.68
C GLN A 157 -16.49 15.52 2.44
N LEU A 158 -15.97 16.25 3.42
CA LEU A 158 -15.69 17.69 3.34
C LEU A 158 -14.24 17.95 2.89
N ASN A 159 -13.52 16.92 2.43
CA ASN A 159 -12.09 16.97 2.09
C ASN A 159 -11.18 17.37 3.26
N GLN A 160 -11.58 17.06 4.50
CA GLN A 160 -10.76 17.30 5.69
C GLN A 160 -10.10 16.00 6.14
N ALA A 161 -8.84 16.09 6.56
CA ALA A 161 -8.17 14.98 7.22
C ALA A 161 -8.88 14.60 8.52
N VAL A 162 -9.04 13.30 8.76
CA VAL A 162 -9.67 12.76 9.97
C VAL A 162 -8.81 11.67 10.58
N GLY A 163 -8.74 11.65 11.91
CA GLY A 163 -7.76 10.84 12.64
C GLY A 163 -6.33 11.37 12.48
N SER A 164 -5.36 10.59 12.96
CA SER A 164 -3.94 10.88 12.79
C SER A 164 -3.44 10.35 11.45
N THR A 165 -2.57 11.11 10.78
CA THR A 165 -1.79 10.59 9.65
C THR A 165 -0.89 9.47 10.13
N ILE A 166 -0.94 8.35 9.42
CA ILE A 166 -0.11 7.17 9.68
C ILE A 166 1.12 7.27 8.80
N VAL A 167 2.27 6.91 9.34
CA VAL A 167 3.56 7.04 8.66
C VAL A 167 4.37 5.75 8.81
N LEU A 168 4.87 5.24 7.69
CA LEU A 168 5.88 4.19 7.62
C LEU A 168 7.21 4.83 7.19
N GLY A 169 8.26 4.59 7.96
CA GLY A 169 9.55 5.25 7.79
C GLY A 169 9.69 6.58 8.55
N PRO A 170 10.74 7.37 8.29
CA PRO A 170 11.80 7.10 7.33
C PRO A 170 12.59 5.83 7.67
N VAL A 171 13.15 5.20 6.64
CA VAL A 171 14.19 4.17 6.82
C VAL A 171 15.52 4.82 6.47
N LEU A 172 16.44 4.85 7.44
CA LEU A 172 17.77 5.44 7.31
C LEU A 172 18.83 4.35 7.04
N ALA A 173 20.07 4.74 6.73
CA ALA A 173 21.15 3.77 6.50
C ALA A 173 21.41 2.90 7.73
N VAL A 174 21.29 3.47 8.94
CA VAL A 174 21.48 2.74 10.20
C VAL A 174 20.44 1.63 10.38
N ASP A 175 19.21 1.83 9.93
CA ASP A 175 18.16 0.81 10.02
C ASP A 175 18.47 -0.39 9.13
N ARG A 176 19.14 -0.14 7.99
CA ARG A 176 19.59 -1.16 7.02
C ARG A 176 20.95 -1.77 7.36
N GLY A 177 21.56 -1.42 8.50
CA GLY A 177 22.93 -1.85 8.80
C GLY A 177 23.98 -1.35 7.80
N SER A 178 23.72 -0.20 7.17
CA SER A 178 24.58 0.45 6.15
C SER A 178 24.83 -0.39 4.89
N VAL A 179 23.87 -1.24 4.50
CA VAL A 179 23.88 -1.97 3.21
C VAL A 179 22.61 -1.71 2.42
N SER A 180 22.66 -1.79 1.09
CA SER A 180 21.46 -1.66 0.25
C SER A 180 20.44 -2.73 0.63
N GLU A 181 19.23 -2.31 0.98
CA GLU A 181 18.14 -3.19 1.41
C GLU A 181 16.81 -2.43 1.42
N LEU A 182 15.71 -3.15 1.21
CA LEU A 182 14.37 -2.67 1.55
C LEU A 182 13.89 -3.41 2.82
N LEU A 183 13.47 -2.65 3.82
CA LEU A 183 12.91 -3.20 5.06
C LEU A 183 11.37 -3.17 5.01
N PHE A 184 10.75 -4.29 5.36
CA PHE A 184 9.30 -4.35 5.47
C PHE A 184 8.81 -3.53 6.66
N LYS A 185 7.96 -2.53 6.39
CA LYS A 185 7.25 -1.75 7.40
C LYS A 185 5.77 -1.98 7.23
N GLN A 186 5.07 -2.16 8.35
CA GLN A 186 3.63 -2.30 8.33
C GLN A 186 2.99 -1.77 9.60
N THR A 187 1.71 -1.42 9.48
CA THR A 187 0.84 -1.11 10.60
C THR A 187 -0.61 -1.46 10.25
N SER A 188 -1.46 -1.56 11.26
CA SER A 188 -2.88 -1.80 11.09
C SER A 188 -3.66 -1.05 12.15
N GLY A 189 -4.93 -0.77 11.85
CA GLY A 189 -5.78 -0.01 12.74
C GLY A 189 -7.22 0.01 12.29
N LEU A 190 -8.05 0.77 13.01
CA LEU A 190 -9.41 1.08 12.59
C LEU A 190 -9.38 2.25 11.62
N VAL A 191 -10.24 2.20 10.61
CA VAL A 191 -10.51 3.37 9.77
C VAL A 191 -11.24 4.41 10.63
N PRO A 192 -10.78 5.67 10.68
CA PRO A 192 -11.43 6.71 11.47
C PRO A 192 -12.90 6.91 11.07
N THR A 193 -13.77 7.12 12.05
CA THR A 193 -15.16 7.53 11.84
C THR A 193 -15.22 8.73 10.89
N SER A 194 -16.23 8.77 10.02
CA SER A 194 -16.43 9.78 8.96
C SER A 194 -15.48 9.73 7.76
N ALA A 195 -14.45 8.89 7.76
CA ALA A 195 -13.59 8.73 6.59
C ALA A 195 -14.39 8.21 5.38
N ARG A 196 -14.09 8.74 4.20
CA ARG A 196 -14.73 8.39 2.91
C ARG A 196 -13.70 8.09 1.83
N SER A 197 -12.54 8.70 1.92
CA SER A 197 -11.38 8.41 1.09
C SER A 197 -10.11 8.34 1.93
N SER A 198 -9.03 7.92 1.30
CA SER A 198 -7.69 8.03 1.86
C SER A 198 -6.72 8.53 0.80
N LEU A 199 -5.65 9.17 1.26
CA LEU A 199 -4.53 9.62 0.45
C LEU A 199 -3.28 8.86 0.93
N VAL A 200 -2.67 8.12 0.02
CA VAL A 200 -1.35 7.53 0.22
C VAL A 200 -0.33 8.38 -0.50
N THR A 201 0.70 8.83 0.21
CA THR A 201 1.79 9.64 -0.33
C THR A 201 3.12 9.02 0.01
N VAL A 202 3.95 8.84 -1.00
CA VAL A 202 5.37 8.52 -0.89
C VAL A 202 6.15 9.82 -1.03
N THR A 203 7.08 10.07 -0.12
CA THR A 203 8.06 11.13 -0.20
C THR A 203 9.45 10.53 -0.07
N ILE A 204 10.33 10.83 -1.03
CA ILE A 204 11.72 10.39 -1.06
C ILE A 204 12.59 11.65 -0.92
N THR A 205 13.46 11.67 0.07
CA THR A 205 14.29 12.83 0.42
C THR A 205 15.76 12.46 0.36
N ARG A 206 16.51 13.22 -0.44
CA ARG A 206 17.97 13.18 -0.45
C ARG A 206 18.52 13.92 0.75
N THR A 207 19.38 13.27 1.51
CA THR A 207 20.06 13.83 2.68
C THR A 207 21.57 13.53 2.68
N ALA A 208 22.03 12.66 1.79
CA ALA A 208 23.42 12.33 1.54
C ALA A 208 23.73 12.47 0.04
N GLY A 209 25.02 12.57 -0.30
CA GLY A 209 25.44 12.71 -1.69
C GLY A 209 25.14 14.09 -2.31
N ILE A 210 25.40 14.22 -3.61
CA ILE A 210 25.18 15.46 -4.38
C ILE A 210 24.52 15.23 -5.75
N SER A 211 24.43 13.98 -6.23
CA SER A 211 23.85 13.65 -7.55
C SER A 211 22.49 12.99 -7.45
N ASP A 212 22.40 11.94 -6.63
CA ASP A 212 21.27 11.01 -6.64
C ASP A 212 20.57 10.99 -5.27
N ASN A 213 19.28 10.70 -5.30
CA ASN A 213 18.35 10.54 -4.20
C ASN A 213 18.02 9.05 -4.12
N ASP A 214 18.77 8.38 -3.26
CA ASP A 214 18.91 6.93 -3.19
C ASP A 214 17.80 6.23 -2.40
N GLY A 215 16.74 6.98 -2.07
CA GLY A 215 15.58 6.40 -1.42
C GLY A 215 14.81 5.50 -2.39
N CYS A 216 14.51 4.28 -1.94
CA CYS A 216 13.84 3.26 -2.72
C CYS A 216 12.59 2.72 -1.98
N VAL A 217 11.53 2.43 -2.73
CA VAL A 217 10.31 1.82 -2.19
C VAL A 217 9.69 0.85 -3.17
N ASP A 218 9.12 -0.23 -2.65
CA ASP A 218 8.44 -1.26 -3.42
C ASP A 218 7.26 -1.84 -2.63
N ASN A 219 6.36 -2.55 -3.31
CA ASN A 219 5.26 -3.31 -2.74
C ASN A 219 4.46 -2.54 -1.69
N ILE A 220 4.02 -1.32 -2.04
CA ILE A 220 3.18 -0.47 -1.18
C ILE A 220 1.77 -1.05 -1.16
N GLY A 221 1.30 -1.43 0.02
CA GLY A 221 0.04 -2.12 0.23
C GLY A 221 -0.93 -1.33 1.09
N LEU A 222 -2.17 -1.17 0.64
CA LEU A 222 -3.31 -0.73 1.44
C LEU A 222 -4.46 -1.70 1.29
N TYR A 223 -4.91 -2.26 2.41
CA TYR A 223 -5.98 -3.25 2.44
C TYR A 223 -7.01 -2.85 3.49
N PHE A 224 -8.29 -2.94 3.14
CA PHE A 224 -9.40 -2.78 4.08
C PHE A 224 -10.08 -4.11 4.36
N TYR A 225 -10.49 -4.32 5.62
CA TYR A 225 -11.17 -5.53 6.05
C TYR A 225 -12.10 -5.27 7.25
N GLN A 226 -12.91 -6.26 7.62
CA GLN A 226 -13.79 -6.27 8.81
C GLN A 226 -13.49 -7.47 9.68
#